data_AF-A0A6M3IT90-F1
#
_entry.id   AF-A0A6M3IT90-F1
#
_cell.length_a   1.000
_cell.length_b   1.000
_cell.length_c   1.000
_cell.angle_alpha   90.00
_cell.angle_beta   90.00
_cell.angle_gamma   90.00
#
_symmetry.space_group_name_H-M   'P 1'
#
loop_
_entity.id
_entity.type
_entity.pdbx_description
1 polymer ?
#
loop_
_entity_poly.entity_id
_entity_poly.type
_entity_poly.pdbx_seq_one_letter_code
_entity_poly.pdbx_strand_id
1 'polypeptide(L)'
;MIRDEMIVQLIEEVAISALTDPTDYENACDAASRETEWSFPVSSNFRIHWMMERAKRFLFFYLATQTAQKFKVKQISLNQKFDHYFKMIEYMDKQFVEIIEQRPDEFADVDAYKLFGTKIDAGFSTDDLGRDTTYQSEQEIIFTPDEN
;
A
#
# COMPACT_ATOMS: atom_id res chain seq x y z
N MET A 1 5.75 16.51 11.15
CA MET A 1 5.15 16.79 9.85
C MET A 1 3.64 16.63 9.94
N ILE A 2 2.90 17.70 9.68
CA ILE A 2 1.44 17.67 9.52
C ILE A 2 1.05 17.32 8.09
N ARG A 3 -0.21 16.96 7.87
CA ARG A 3 -0.73 16.52 6.55
C ARG A 3 -0.47 17.55 5.46
N ASP A 4 -0.75 18.82 5.72
CA ASP A 4 -0.62 19.89 4.74
C ASP A 4 0.85 20.12 4.32
N GLU A 5 1.80 20.01 5.27
CA GLU A 5 3.23 20.09 4.97
C GLU A 5 3.68 18.96 4.04
N MET A 6 3.17 17.75 4.28
CA MET A 6 3.48 16.58 3.46
C MET A 6 2.93 16.73 2.04
N ILE A 7 1.71 17.27 1.89
CA ILE A 7 1.11 17.53 0.58
C ILE A 7 1.97 18.53 -0.21
N VAL A 8 2.42 19.61 0.43
CA VAL A 8 3.32 20.59 -0.20
C VAL A 8 4.61 19.93 -0.69
N GLN A 9 5.24 19.10 0.14
CA GLN A 9 6.46 18.38 -0.25
C GLN A 9 6.21 17.39 -1.39
N LEU A 10 5.09 16.67 -1.38
CA LEU A 10 4.72 15.76 -2.47
C LEU A 10 4.53 16.49 -3.81
N ILE A 11 3.94 17.68 -3.79
CA ILE A 11 3.77 18.50 -5.00
C ILE A 11 5.14 18.91 -5.57
N GLU A 12 6.07 19.31 -4.70
CA GLU A 12 7.43 19.70 -5.11
C GLU A 12 8.24 18.53 -5.66
N GLU A 13 8.22 17.37 -5.00
CA GLU A 13 9.06 16.22 -5.37
C GLU A 13 8.52 15.44 -6.56
N VAL A 14 7.20 15.27 -6.65
CA VAL A 14 6.60 14.44 -7.69
C VAL A 14 6.50 15.21 -9.01
N ALA A 15 6.46 16.55 -9.01
CA ALA A 15 6.50 17.42 -10.20
C ALA A 15 5.57 16.98 -11.35
N ILE A 16 4.47 16.28 -11.05
CA ILE A 16 3.47 15.77 -12.01
C ILE A 16 2.16 16.59 -11.92
N SER A 17 2.23 17.83 -11.44
CA SER A 17 1.08 18.71 -11.19
C SER A 17 0.10 18.86 -12.36
N ALA A 18 0.53 18.62 -13.60
CA ALA A 18 -0.33 18.64 -14.79
C ALA A 18 -1.25 17.41 -14.97
N LEU A 19 -1.04 16.32 -14.21
CA LEU A 19 -1.77 15.05 -14.37
C LEU A 19 -2.47 14.56 -13.10
N THR A 20 -2.36 15.27 -11.99
CA THR A 20 -2.98 14.90 -10.69
C THR A 20 -3.90 16.00 -10.21
N ASP A 21 -5.09 15.64 -9.74
CA ASP A 21 -5.99 16.56 -9.03
C ASP A 21 -5.43 16.83 -7.62
N PRO A 22 -5.60 18.03 -7.03
CA PRO A 22 -5.27 18.28 -5.62
C PRO A 22 -5.83 17.20 -4.67
N THR A 23 -7.01 16.66 -4.97
CA THR A 23 -7.66 15.59 -4.21
C THR A 23 -6.86 14.27 -4.24
N ASP A 24 -6.07 14.01 -5.29
CA ASP A 24 -5.23 12.80 -5.40
C ASP A 24 -4.12 12.81 -4.34
N TYR A 25 -3.58 13.98 -3.99
CA TYR A 25 -2.55 14.13 -2.95
C TYR A 25 -3.11 13.87 -1.56
N GLU A 26 -4.31 14.37 -1.29
CA GLU A 26 -5.03 14.10 -0.05
C GLU A 26 -5.34 12.61 0.11
N ASN A 27 -5.90 11.99 -0.93
CA ASN A 27 -6.21 10.56 -0.96
C ASN A 27 -4.97 9.70 -0.76
N ALA A 28 -3.84 10.10 -1.36
CA ALA A 28 -2.57 9.38 -1.23
C ALA A 28 -2.02 9.46 0.20
N CYS A 29 -2.11 10.61 0.87
CA CYS A 29 -1.73 10.76 2.27
C CYS A 29 -2.60 9.89 3.18
N ASP A 30 -3.92 9.85 2.95
CA ASP A 30 -4.85 9.04 3.73
C ASP A 30 -4.64 7.54 3.49
N ALA A 31 -4.34 7.15 2.25
CA ALA A 31 -4.00 5.77 1.92
C ALA A 31 -2.69 5.33 2.58
N ALA A 32 -1.66 6.17 2.55
CA ALA A 32 -0.39 5.92 3.23
C ALA A 32 -0.55 5.81 4.75
N SER A 33 -1.37 6.69 5.35
CA SER A 33 -1.68 6.63 6.78
C SER A 33 -2.42 5.33 7.14
N ARG A 34 -3.36 4.87 6.31
CA ARG A 34 -4.04 3.57 6.51
C ARG A 34 -3.12 2.37 6.35
N GLU A 35 -2.21 2.40 5.38
CA GLU A 35 -1.29 1.30 5.12
C GLU A 35 -0.20 1.17 6.20
N THR A 36 0.29 2.30 6.71
CA THR A 36 1.33 2.32 7.74
C THR A 36 0.79 2.33 9.17
N GLU A 37 -0.52 2.55 9.34
CA GLU A 37 -1.21 2.87 10.60
C GLU A 37 -0.65 4.08 11.36
N TRP A 38 0.23 4.87 10.74
CA TRP A 38 0.72 6.10 11.33
C TRP A 38 -0.29 7.22 11.09
N SER A 39 -0.65 7.90 12.18
CA SER A 39 -1.53 9.06 12.14
C SER A 39 -0.72 10.35 12.10
N PHE A 40 -1.27 11.35 11.42
CA PHE A 40 -0.73 12.70 11.51
C PHE A 40 -1.05 13.30 12.91
N PRO A 41 -0.16 14.12 13.48
CA PRO A 41 1.16 14.50 12.98
C PRO A 41 2.22 13.41 13.22
N VAL A 42 3.10 13.20 12.23
CA VAL A 42 4.22 12.25 12.34
C VAL A 42 5.47 12.99 12.80
N SER A 43 6.14 12.50 13.85
CA SER A 43 7.30 13.15 14.47
C SER A 43 8.64 12.47 14.17
N SER A 44 8.67 11.14 13.97
CA SER A 44 9.89 10.40 13.67
C SER A 44 10.34 10.65 12.24
N ASN A 45 11.63 10.99 12.04
CA ASN A 45 12.21 11.17 10.69
C ASN A 45 12.08 9.90 9.83
N PHE A 46 12.19 8.73 10.46
CA PHE A 46 12.00 7.45 9.77
C PHE A 46 10.56 7.33 9.27
N ARG A 47 9.58 7.56 10.16
CA ARG A 47 8.15 7.47 9.83
C ARG A 47 7.77 8.52 8.79
N ILE A 48 8.30 9.75 8.90
CA ILE A 48 8.11 10.83 7.92
C ILE A 48 8.56 10.36 6.52
N HIS A 49 9.79 9.85 6.42
CA HIS A 49 10.36 9.39 5.16
C HIS A 49 9.52 8.28 4.52
N TRP A 50 9.21 7.23 5.29
CA TRP A 50 8.47 6.10 4.75
C TRP A 50 7.01 6.42 4.45
N MET A 51 6.38 7.30 5.23
CA MET A 51 5.03 7.75 4.91
C MET A 51 5.01 8.55 3.61
N MET A 52 6.05 9.34 3.32
CA MET A 52 6.21 10.00 2.02
C MET A 52 6.39 9.01 0.88
N GLU A 53 7.25 8.00 1.03
CA GLU A 53 7.44 6.98 0.02
C GLU A 53 6.14 6.19 -0.24
N ARG A 54 5.36 5.85 0.81
CA ARG A 54 4.05 5.21 0.63
C ARG A 54 3.04 6.13 -0.06
N ALA A 55 3.00 7.42 0.27
CA ALA A 55 2.13 8.37 -0.41
C ALA A 55 2.49 8.53 -1.90
N LYS A 56 3.78 8.61 -2.23
CA LYS A 56 4.25 8.61 -3.63
C LYS A 56 3.82 7.35 -4.39
N ARG A 57 3.91 6.19 -3.75
CA ARG A 57 3.46 4.92 -4.32
C ARG A 57 1.98 4.97 -4.69
N PHE A 58 1.11 5.49 -3.82
CA PHE A 58 -0.31 5.67 -4.13
C PHE A 58 -0.55 6.71 -5.24
N LEU A 59 0.22 7.80 -5.28
CA LEU A 59 0.16 8.77 -6.37
C LEU A 59 0.51 8.13 -7.73
N PHE A 60 1.57 7.32 -7.80
CA PHE A 60 1.91 6.60 -9.03
C PHE A 60 0.81 5.61 -9.44
N PHE A 61 0.15 4.98 -8.46
CA PHE A 61 -1.00 4.11 -8.75
C PHE A 61 -2.19 4.89 -9.32
N TYR A 62 -2.52 6.06 -8.77
CA TYR A 62 -3.58 6.92 -9.32
C TYR A 62 -3.24 7.40 -10.73
N LEU A 63 -2.00 7.79 -10.98
CA LEU A 63 -1.53 8.13 -12.33
C LEU A 63 -1.61 6.95 -13.31
N ALA A 64 -1.21 5.75 -12.87
CA ALA A 64 -1.30 4.55 -13.69
C ALA A 64 -2.77 4.23 -14.06
N THR A 65 -3.70 4.32 -13.11
CA THR A 65 -5.12 4.06 -13.38
C THR A 65 -5.76 5.11 -14.29
N GLN A 66 -5.44 6.40 -14.10
CA GLN A 66 -5.90 7.47 -14.98
C GLN A 66 -5.33 7.34 -16.41
N THR A 67 -4.06 6.95 -16.53
CA THR A 67 -3.43 6.72 -17.84
C THR A 67 -3.98 5.46 -18.52
N ALA A 68 -4.34 4.41 -17.78
CA ALA A 68 -5.02 3.22 -18.31
C ALA A 68 -6.39 3.54 -18.95
N GLN A 69 -7.16 4.46 -18.35
CA GLN A 69 -8.42 4.90 -18.94
C GLN A 69 -8.20 5.58 -20.30
N LYS A 70 -7.17 6.43 -20.39
CA LYS A 70 -6.76 7.10 -21.64
C LYS A 70 -6.15 6.12 -22.66
N PHE A 71 -5.53 5.04 -22.18
CA PHE A 71 -4.93 4.00 -23.02
C PHE A 71 -5.94 3.27 -23.91
N LYS A 72 -7.18 3.05 -23.43
CA LYS A 72 -8.26 2.47 -24.26
C LYS A 72 -8.59 3.30 -25.51
N VAL A 73 -8.14 4.55 -25.58
CA VAL A 73 -8.51 5.50 -26.65
C VAL A 73 -7.41 5.70 -27.71
N LYS A 74 -6.12 5.60 -27.36
CA LYS A 74 -4.99 5.88 -28.28
C LYS A 74 -3.79 4.97 -28.00
N GLN A 75 -3.71 3.85 -28.70
CA GLN A 75 -2.67 2.83 -28.51
C GLN A 75 -1.40 3.15 -29.32
N ILE A 76 -0.24 3.14 -28.65
CA ILE A 76 1.11 2.67 -29.08
C ILE A 76 2.21 3.30 -28.20
N SER A 77 2.14 4.59 -27.83
CA SER A 77 3.20 5.26 -27.05
C SER A 77 2.98 5.31 -25.52
N LEU A 78 1.79 4.96 -25.02
CA LEU A 78 1.46 5.04 -23.59
C LEU A 78 1.84 3.78 -22.79
N ASN A 79 2.10 2.64 -23.45
CA ASN A 79 2.47 1.39 -22.78
C ASN A 79 3.76 1.52 -21.96
N GLN A 80 4.78 2.18 -22.51
CA GLN A 80 6.06 2.35 -21.82
C GLN A 80 5.93 3.19 -20.54
N LYS A 81 5.05 4.18 -20.52
CA LYS A 81 4.78 5.00 -19.33
C LYS A 81 4.01 4.21 -18.28
N PHE A 82 3.01 3.45 -18.71
CA PHE A 82 2.24 2.57 -17.84
C PHE A 82 3.14 1.52 -17.19
N ASP A 83 3.91 0.78 -17.98
CA ASP A 83 4.87 -0.22 -17.48
C ASP A 83 5.92 0.38 -16.55
N HIS A 84 6.34 1.62 -16.81
CA HIS A 84 7.28 2.32 -15.93
C HIS A 84 6.68 2.61 -14.55
N TYR A 85 5.43 3.08 -14.48
CA TYR A 85 4.77 3.31 -13.20
C TYR A 85 4.59 2.02 -12.39
N PHE A 86 4.22 0.90 -13.04
CA PHE A 86 4.13 -0.39 -12.34
C PHE A 86 5.48 -0.86 -11.81
N LYS A 87 6.54 -0.76 -12.60
CA LYS A 87 7.90 -1.12 -12.14
C LYS A 87 8.35 -0.27 -10.96
N MET A 88 8.02 1.02 -10.96
CA MET A 88 8.31 1.90 -9.82
C MET A 88 7.54 1.47 -8.58
N ILE A 89 6.24 1.19 -8.71
CA ILE A 89 5.40 0.72 -7.60
C ILE A 89 5.94 -0.59 -7.03
N GLU A 90 6.26 -1.58 -7.88
CA GLU A 90 6.85 -2.86 -7.47
C GLU A 90 8.16 -2.67 -6.72
N TYR A 91 9.02 -1.76 -7.20
CA TYR A 91 10.27 -1.43 -6.53
C TYR A 91 10.03 -0.81 -5.14
N MET A 92 9.10 0.14 -5.02
CA MET A 92 8.75 0.78 -3.75
C MET A 92 8.10 -0.18 -2.76
N ASP A 93 7.26 -1.11 -3.24
CA ASP A 93 6.66 -2.16 -2.43
C ASP A 93 7.74 -3.12 -1.92
N LYS A 94 8.71 -3.50 -2.76
CA LYS A 94 9.86 -4.32 -2.33
C LYS A 94 10.71 -3.62 -1.26
N GLN A 95 11.04 -2.34 -1.46
CA GLN A 95 11.80 -1.58 -0.46
C GLN A 95 11.05 -1.46 0.88
N PHE A 96 9.72 -1.36 0.84
CA PHE A 96 8.92 -1.28 2.05
C PHE A 96 8.90 -2.62 2.81
N VAL A 97 8.80 -3.75 2.11
CA VAL A 97 8.93 -5.07 2.74
C VAL A 97 10.32 -5.23 3.39
N GLU A 98 11.38 -4.85 2.68
CA GLU A 98 12.75 -4.93 3.20
C GLU A 98 12.94 -4.10 4.47
N ILE A 99 12.31 -2.91 4.56
CA ILE A 99 12.47 -2.09 5.78
C ILE A 99 11.67 -2.61 6.96
N ILE A 100 10.49 -3.20 6.74
CA ILE A 100 9.72 -3.85 7.79
C ILE A 100 10.55 -4.98 8.42
N GLU A 101 11.25 -5.76 7.59
CA GLU A 101 12.13 -6.83 8.06
C GLU A 101 13.38 -6.31 8.78
N GLN A 102 13.97 -5.20 8.32
CA GLN A 102 15.21 -4.64 8.89
C GLN A 102 14.99 -3.83 10.17
N ARG A 103 13.82 -3.21 10.33
CA ARG A 103 13.49 -2.29 11.42
C ARG A 103 12.10 -2.58 11.99
N PRO A 104 11.86 -3.80 12.51
CA PRO A 104 10.56 -4.15 13.08
C PRO A 104 10.20 -3.32 14.32
N ASP A 105 11.21 -2.76 15.00
CA ASP A 105 11.06 -1.87 16.16
C ASP A 105 10.28 -0.59 15.85
N GLU A 106 10.44 -0.02 14.66
CA GLU A 106 9.71 1.19 14.24
C GLU A 106 8.23 0.92 13.96
N PHE A 107 7.88 -0.36 13.73
CA PHE A 107 6.54 -0.86 13.45
C PHE A 107 5.93 -1.68 14.61
N ALA A 108 6.57 -1.71 15.78
CA ALA A 108 6.13 -2.53 16.91
C ALA A 108 4.73 -2.16 17.45
N ASP A 109 4.30 -0.91 17.23
CA ASP A 109 2.96 -0.42 17.59
C ASP A 109 1.90 -0.73 16.51
N VAL A 110 2.29 -1.34 15.40
CA VAL A 110 1.45 -1.60 14.23
C VAL A 110 1.12 -3.08 14.17
N ASP A 111 -0.16 -3.39 13.94
CA ASP A 111 -0.62 -4.77 13.87
C ASP A 111 0.03 -5.52 12.69
N ALA A 112 0.79 -6.58 12.97
CA ALA A 112 1.53 -7.34 11.95
C ALA A 112 0.62 -7.89 10.83
N TYR A 113 -0.62 -8.27 11.14
CA TYR A 113 -1.59 -8.77 10.15
C TYR A 113 -2.11 -7.70 9.17
N LYS A 114 -1.87 -6.41 9.46
CA LYS A 114 -2.24 -5.30 8.59
C LYS A 114 -1.07 -4.81 7.73
N LEU A 115 0.17 -4.95 8.23
CA LEU A 115 1.39 -4.63 7.48
C LEU A 115 1.61 -5.53 6.26
N PHE A 116 1.20 -6.80 6.36
CA PHE A 116 1.34 -7.77 5.26
C PHE A 116 0.11 -7.86 4.36
N GLY A 117 -0.87 -6.96 4.56
CA GLY A 117 -2.19 -7.07 3.96
C GLY A 117 -2.95 -8.28 4.49
N THR A 118 -4.27 -8.21 4.48
CA THR A 118 -5.09 -9.40 4.66
C THR A 118 -4.71 -10.40 3.57
N LYS A 119 -3.96 -11.44 3.93
CA LYS A 119 -3.93 -12.66 3.13
C LYS A 119 -5.38 -13.13 3.09
N ILE A 120 -6.10 -12.81 2.01
CA ILE A 120 -7.32 -13.52 1.68
C ILE A 120 -6.82 -14.89 1.23
N ASP A 121 -6.53 -15.75 2.20
CA ASP A 121 -6.46 -17.17 1.94
C ASP A 121 -7.90 -17.53 1.59
N ALA A 122 -8.20 -17.54 0.29
CA ALA A 122 -9.40 -18.17 -0.24
C ALA A 122 -9.22 -19.69 -0.09
N GLY A 123 -9.04 -20.14 1.14
CA GLY A 123 -8.89 -21.53 1.53
C GLY A 123 -10.28 -22.13 1.65
N PHE A 124 -10.92 -22.37 0.51
CA PHE A 124 -12.06 -23.28 0.50
C PHE A 124 -11.53 -24.65 0.89
N SER A 125 -11.99 -25.18 2.02
CA SER A 125 -11.70 -26.56 2.41
C SER A 125 -12.90 -27.41 2.05
N THR A 126 -12.65 -28.55 1.41
CA THR A 126 -13.68 -29.55 1.14
C THR A 126 -13.29 -30.88 1.76
N ASP A 127 -14.25 -31.59 2.34
CA ASP A 127 -14.05 -32.98 2.74
C ASP A 127 -13.87 -33.91 1.52
N ASP A 128 -13.50 -35.17 1.76
CA ASP A 128 -13.34 -36.19 0.71
C ASP A 128 -14.65 -36.48 -0.08
N LEU A 129 -15.79 -35.95 0.38
CA LEU A 129 -17.10 -36.02 -0.27
C LEU A 129 -17.48 -34.72 -1.00
N GLY A 130 -16.56 -33.75 -1.07
CA GLY A 130 -16.76 -32.47 -1.74
C GLY A 130 -17.69 -31.50 -1.01
N ARG A 131 -17.95 -31.72 0.28
CA ARG A 131 -18.74 -30.81 1.11
C ARG A 131 -17.84 -29.70 1.63
N ASP A 132 -18.34 -28.48 1.56
CA ASP A 132 -17.66 -27.30 2.08
C ASP A 132 -17.52 -27.41 3.61
N THR A 133 -16.28 -27.45 4.10
CA THR A 133 -15.92 -27.47 5.53
C THR A 133 -15.27 -26.17 5.99
N THR A 134 -15.26 -25.13 5.14
CA THR A 134 -14.52 -23.87 5.35
C THR A 134 -14.90 -23.17 6.67
N TYR A 135 -16.09 -23.42 7.21
CA TYR A 135 -16.62 -22.78 8.42
C TYR A 135 -16.72 -23.70 9.64
N GLN A 136 -16.05 -24.86 9.63
CA GLN A 136 -16.01 -25.73 10.80
C GLN A 136 -15.06 -25.15 11.86
N SER A 137 -15.43 -25.28 13.14
CA SER A 137 -14.66 -24.76 14.28
C SER A 137 -13.25 -25.33 14.37
N GLU A 138 -12.99 -26.47 13.73
CA GLU A 138 -11.66 -27.10 13.64
C GLU A 138 -10.73 -26.43 12.61
N GLN A 139 -11.26 -25.55 11.76
CA GLN A 139 -10.52 -24.78 10.75
C GLN A 139 -10.43 -23.29 11.07
N GLU A 140 -10.83 -22.88 12.26
CA GLU A 140 -10.53 -21.55 12.76
C GLU A 140 -9.02 -21.39 12.91
N ILE A 141 -8.43 -20.47 12.15
CA ILE A 141 -7.02 -20.15 12.24
C ILE A 141 -6.81 -19.39 13.56
N ILE A 142 -6.28 -20.09 14.56
CA ILE A 142 -5.88 -19.51 15.84
C ILE A 142 -4.58 -18.71 15.59
N PHE A 143 -4.68 -17.39 15.58
CA PHE A 143 -3.54 -16.48 15.38
C PHE A 143 -2.76 -16.17 16.66
N THR A 144 -3.19 -16.68 17.81
CA THR A 144 -2.47 -16.51 19.08
C THR A 144 -1.45 -17.64 19.27
N PRO A 145 -0.23 -17.35 19.73
CA PRO A 145 0.67 -18.40 20.18
C PRO A 145 0.00 -19.16 21.33
N ASP A 146 0.07 -20.49 21.26
CA ASP A 146 -0.48 -21.38 22.28
C ASP A 146 0.34 -21.17 23.56
N GLU A 147 -0.31 -20.64 24.62
CA GLU A 147 0.33 -20.51 25.93
C GLU A 147 0.40 -21.91 26.58
N ASN A 148 1.48 -22.63 26.31
CA ASN A 148 1.96 -23.76 27.12
C ASN A 148 3.36 -23.49 27.65
#